data_AF-A0A7K0EE70-F1
#
_entry.id   AF-A0A7K0EE70-F1
#
_cell.length_a   1.000
_cell.length_b   1.000
_cell.length_c   1.000
_cell.angle_alpha   90.00
_cell.angle_beta   90.00
_cell.angle_gamma   90.00
#
_symmetry.space_group_name_H-M   'P 1'
#
loop_
_entity.id
_entity.type
_entity.pdbx_description
1 polymer ?
#
loop_
_entity_poly.entity_id
_entity_poly.type
_entity_poly.pdbx_seq_one_letter_code
_entity_poly.pdbx_strand_id
1 'polypeptide(L)'
;MAGSKITNADLSDLEIDGAQLGGAYIHNIGMPPESHPNYDPAARQRPLRFENCHLEGSTLTGGSLKDVEVTDCALTGMRINGILVEKLLEAYAKSIG
;
A
#
# COMPACT_ATOMS: atom_id res chain seq x y z
N MET A 1 -15.68 5.55 15.04
CA MET A 1 -16.10 6.08 13.72
C MET A 1 -16.44 4.93 12.75
N ALA A 2 -17.18 3.92 13.20
CA ALA A 2 -17.54 2.80 12.31
C ALA A 2 -18.45 3.31 11.17
N GLY A 3 -18.08 3.02 9.92
CA GLY A 3 -18.83 3.42 8.73
C GLY A 3 -18.69 4.89 8.31
N SER A 4 -17.79 5.67 8.92
CA SER A 4 -17.53 7.05 8.49
C SER A 4 -16.71 7.10 7.19
N LYS A 5 -16.91 8.12 6.36
CA LYS A 5 -16.18 8.34 5.11
C LYS A 5 -15.49 9.69 5.13
N ILE A 6 -14.22 9.72 4.71
CA ILE A 6 -13.46 10.95 4.48
C ILE A 6 -13.26 11.08 2.96
N THR A 7 -13.53 12.26 2.40
CA THR A 7 -13.41 12.51 0.95
C THR A 7 -12.81 13.89 0.70
N ASN A 8 -11.93 14.00 -0.30
CA ASN A 8 -11.30 15.26 -0.72
C ASN A 8 -10.57 16.00 0.42
N ALA A 9 -10.01 15.26 1.37
CA ALA A 9 -9.25 15.81 2.48
C ALA A 9 -7.75 15.56 2.25
N ASP A 10 -6.92 16.52 2.65
CA ASP A 10 -5.49 16.28 2.80
C ASP A 10 -5.26 15.48 4.09
N LEU A 11 -4.76 14.25 3.94
CA LEU A 11 -4.42 13.35 5.03
C LEU A 11 -2.90 13.16 5.15
N SER A 12 -2.14 14.11 4.62
CA SER A 12 -0.72 14.26 4.91
C SER A 12 -0.49 14.20 6.42
N ASP A 13 0.45 13.36 6.84
CA ASP A 13 0.82 13.16 8.26
C ASP A 13 -0.25 12.54 9.16
N LEU A 14 -1.33 11.97 8.59
CA LEU A 14 -2.28 11.19 9.37
C LEU A 14 -1.60 9.94 9.97
N GLU A 15 -1.68 9.82 11.29
CA GLU A 15 -1.29 8.62 12.04
C GLU A 15 -2.53 7.89 12.56
N ILE A 16 -2.55 6.56 12.38
CA ILE A 16 -3.59 5.67 12.91
C ILE A 16 -2.89 4.58 13.72
N ASP A 17 -2.88 4.74 15.04
CA ASP A 17 -2.27 3.80 15.99
C ASP A 17 -3.33 3.09 16.86
N GLY A 18 -3.14 1.81 17.12
CA GLY A 18 -4.01 0.99 17.98
C GLY A 18 -5.46 0.81 17.50
N ALA A 19 -5.78 1.13 16.24
CA ALA A 19 -7.14 1.11 15.72
C ALA A 19 -7.50 -0.17 14.94
N GLN A 20 -8.76 -0.58 15.01
CA GLN A 20 -9.29 -1.65 14.15
C GLN A 20 -9.55 -1.11 12.73
N LEU A 21 -8.74 -1.53 11.77
CA LEU A 21 -8.84 -1.17 10.34
C LEU A 21 -9.42 -2.27 9.45
N GLY A 22 -9.88 -3.39 10.02
CA GLY A 22 -10.48 -4.49 9.26
C GLY A 22 -11.64 -4.01 8.37
N GLY A 23 -11.53 -4.26 7.07
CA GLY A 23 -12.52 -3.83 6.07
C GLY A 23 -12.42 -2.36 5.63
N ALA A 24 -11.41 -1.60 6.06
CA ALA A 24 -11.17 -0.26 5.56
C ALA A 24 -10.92 -0.28 4.04
N TYR A 25 -11.54 0.66 3.32
CA TYR A 25 -11.40 0.79 1.88
C TYR A 25 -10.69 2.11 1.53
N ILE A 26 -9.40 2.01 1.24
CA ILE A 26 -8.54 3.14 0.92
C ILE A 26 -8.30 3.14 -0.59
N HIS A 27 -8.89 4.09 -1.30
CA HIS A 27 -8.87 4.13 -2.77
C HIS A 27 -8.77 5.57 -3.28
N ASN A 28 -8.24 5.73 -4.50
CA ASN A 28 -8.03 7.03 -5.14
C ASN A 28 -7.21 8.01 -4.28
N ILE A 29 -6.19 7.49 -3.58
CA ILE A 29 -5.27 8.29 -2.78
C ILE A 29 -4.01 8.64 -3.59
N GLY A 30 -3.44 9.81 -3.34
CA GLY A 30 -2.22 10.30 -4.00
C GLY A 30 -2.24 11.82 -4.17
N MET A 31 -1.21 12.34 -4.85
CA MET A 31 -1.17 13.75 -5.23
C MET A 31 -2.27 14.09 -6.24
N PRO A 32 -2.73 15.36 -6.28
CA PRO A 32 -3.70 15.78 -7.28
C PRO A 32 -3.23 15.47 -8.71
N PRO A 33 -4.13 15.09 -9.64
CA PRO A 33 -3.79 14.88 -11.04
C PRO A 33 -3.47 16.21 -11.75
N GLU A 34 -2.80 16.16 -12.91
CA GLU A 34 -2.39 17.33 -13.71
C GLU A 34 -3.50 18.35 -13.99
N SER A 35 -4.75 17.90 -14.10
CA SER A 35 -5.91 18.75 -14.35
C SER A 35 -6.46 19.47 -13.11
N HIS A 36 -5.94 19.19 -11.92
CA HIS A 36 -6.45 19.72 -10.67
C HIS A 36 -5.81 21.10 -10.33
N PRO A 37 -6.55 22.08 -9.78
CA PRO A 37 -6.02 23.41 -9.48
C PRO A 37 -4.80 23.44 -8.54
N ASN A 38 -4.67 22.41 -7.70
CA ASN A 38 -3.56 22.24 -6.75
C ASN A 38 -2.49 21.26 -7.27
N TYR A 39 -2.47 20.94 -8.55
CA TYR A 39 -1.39 20.15 -9.13
C TYR A 39 -0.08 20.92 -9.08
N ASP A 40 0.96 20.25 -8.61
CA ASP A 40 2.33 20.74 -8.66
C ASP A 40 3.23 19.64 -9.24
N PRO A 41 3.83 19.85 -10.44
CA PRO A 41 4.71 18.86 -11.06
C PRO A 41 6.02 18.63 -10.28
N ALA A 42 6.40 19.54 -9.38
CA ALA A 42 7.55 19.38 -8.50
C ALA A 42 7.19 18.62 -7.20
N ALA A 43 5.92 18.59 -6.82
CA ALA A 43 5.48 17.90 -5.61
C ALA A 43 5.66 16.39 -5.75
N ARG A 44 5.97 15.74 -4.63
CA ARG A 44 6.18 14.29 -4.54
C ARG A 44 5.35 13.76 -3.39
N GLN A 45 4.60 12.70 -3.67
CA GLN A 45 3.92 11.94 -2.63
C GLN A 45 4.97 11.38 -1.68
N ARG A 46 4.83 11.67 -0.38
CA ARG A 46 5.62 10.98 0.64
C ARG A 46 5.17 9.52 0.72
N PRO A 47 6.08 8.55 0.93
CA PRO A 47 5.72 7.15 1.02
C PRO A 47 4.68 6.89 2.12
N LEU A 48 3.77 5.95 1.87
CA LEU A 48 2.90 5.41 2.91
C LEU A 48 3.68 4.38 3.73
N ARG A 49 3.40 4.31 5.02
CA ARG A 49 3.99 3.31 5.93
C ARG A 49 2.89 2.47 6.55
N PHE A 50 3.09 1.16 6.49
CA PHE A 50 2.27 0.18 7.19
C PHE A 50 3.23 -0.63 8.06
N GLU A 51 3.16 -0.41 9.38
CA GLU A 51 4.07 -1.02 10.35
C GLU A 51 3.24 -1.78 11.38
N ASN A 52 3.65 -3.01 11.70
CA ASN A 52 2.94 -3.88 12.65
C ASN A 52 1.44 -4.05 12.32
N CYS A 53 1.11 -4.12 11.03
CA CYS A 53 -0.26 -4.22 10.54
C CYS A 53 -0.65 -5.67 10.20
N HIS A 54 -1.86 -6.08 10.57
CA HIS A 54 -2.48 -7.33 10.11
C HIS A 54 -3.24 -7.07 8.80
N LEU A 55 -2.63 -7.47 7.67
CA LEU A 55 -3.15 -7.23 6.32
C LEU A 55 -3.58 -8.53 5.61
N GLU A 56 -3.76 -9.63 6.35
CA GLU A 56 -4.12 -10.93 5.80
C GLU A 56 -5.40 -10.83 4.95
N GLY A 57 -5.35 -11.38 3.74
CA GLY A 57 -6.47 -11.34 2.79
C GLY A 57 -6.73 -9.99 2.12
N SER A 58 -5.95 -8.95 2.43
CA SER A 58 -6.05 -7.64 1.78
C SER A 58 -5.55 -7.69 0.33
N THR A 59 -5.97 -6.72 -0.46
CA THR A 59 -5.55 -6.58 -1.86
C THR A 59 -5.04 -5.18 -2.15
N LEU A 60 -3.97 -5.09 -2.94
CA LEU A 60 -3.45 -3.86 -3.52
C LEU A 60 -3.62 -3.98 -5.03
N THR A 61 -4.48 -3.14 -5.62
CA THR A 61 -4.84 -3.24 -7.05
C THR A 61 -4.85 -1.87 -7.72
N GLY A 62 -4.55 -1.83 -9.03
CA GLY A 62 -4.79 -0.64 -9.86
C GLY A 62 -3.89 0.58 -9.58
N GLY A 63 -2.76 0.43 -8.90
CA GLY A 63 -1.83 1.52 -8.58
C GLY A 63 -0.37 1.20 -8.91
N SER A 64 0.50 2.18 -8.70
CA SER A 64 1.95 1.99 -8.76
C SER A 64 2.46 1.47 -7.41
N LEU A 65 3.22 0.37 -7.44
CA LEU A 65 3.99 -0.14 -6.29
C LEU A 65 5.49 0.12 -6.47
N LYS A 66 5.85 1.11 -7.29
CA LYS A 66 7.24 1.50 -7.49
C LYS A 66 7.88 1.86 -6.14
N ASP A 67 9.07 1.32 -5.91
CA ASP A 67 9.89 1.54 -4.71
C ASP A 67 9.20 1.10 -3.39
N VAL A 68 8.15 0.25 -3.48
CA VAL A 68 7.55 -0.39 -2.30
C VAL A 68 8.43 -1.55 -1.85
N GLU A 69 8.79 -1.54 -0.58
CA GLU A 69 9.52 -2.63 0.07
C GLU A 69 8.58 -3.39 1.02
N VAL A 70 8.78 -4.71 1.08
CA VAL A 70 8.11 -5.59 2.05
C VAL A 70 9.21 -6.26 2.86
N THR A 71 9.40 -5.78 4.09
CA THR A 71 10.54 -6.12 4.95
C THR A 71 10.03 -6.67 6.26
N ASP A 72 10.64 -7.75 6.76
CA ASP A 72 10.31 -8.41 8.04
C ASP A 72 8.81 -8.78 8.22
N CYS A 73 8.11 -9.02 7.11
CA CYS A 73 6.72 -9.47 7.11
C CYS A 73 6.61 -10.98 6.93
N ALA A 74 5.58 -11.59 7.52
CA ALA A 74 5.19 -12.96 7.17
C ALA A 74 4.61 -12.98 5.75
N LEU A 75 5.25 -13.73 4.83
CA LEU A 75 4.88 -13.75 3.41
C LEU A 75 3.99 -14.94 3.00
N THR A 76 3.63 -15.81 3.94
CA THR A 76 2.87 -17.04 3.64
C THR A 76 1.55 -16.71 2.93
N GLY A 77 1.38 -17.26 1.73
CA GLY A 77 0.19 -17.03 0.91
C GLY A 77 0.14 -15.66 0.19
N MET A 78 1.11 -14.76 0.40
CA MET A 78 1.23 -13.51 -0.34
C MET A 78 1.43 -13.80 -1.83
N ARG A 79 0.77 -13.00 -2.68
CA ARG A 79 0.84 -13.15 -4.14
C ARG A 79 1.17 -11.83 -4.84
N ILE A 80 2.00 -11.93 -5.87
CA ILE A 80 2.20 -10.86 -6.87
C ILE A 80 1.63 -11.37 -8.19
N ASN A 81 0.61 -10.70 -8.71
CA ASN A 81 -0.11 -11.11 -9.93
C ASN A 81 -0.55 -12.59 -9.92
N GLY A 82 -1.04 -13.06 -8.76
CA GLY A 82 -1.50 -14.44 -8.57
C GLY A 82 -0.39 -15.47 -8.28
N ILE A 83 0.88 -15.10 -8.39
CA ILE A 83 2.02 -15.99 -8.13
C ILE A 83 2.43 -15.88 -6.67
N LEU A 84 2.60 -17.01 -5.98
CA LEU A 84 3.08 -17.04 -4.59
C LEU A 84 4.48 -16.45 -4.49
N VAL A 85 4.66 -15.49 -3.58
CA VAL A 85 5.96 -14.83 -3.35
C VAL A 85 7.02 -15.83 -2.89
N GLU A 86 6.66 -16.77 -2.02
CA GLU A 86 7.56 -17.85 -1.58
C GLU A 86 8.14 -18.63 -2.79
N LYS A 87 7.33 -18.92 -3.80
CA LYS A 87 7.80 -19.58 -5.04
C LYS A 87 8.71 -18.69 -5.88
N LEU A 88 8.45 -17.38 -5.92
CA LEU A 88 9.32 -16.41 -6.61
C LEU A 88 10.70 -16.35 -5.94
N LEU A 89 10.74 -16.32 -4.61
CA LEU A 89 11.98 -16.31 -3.83
C LEU A 89 12.77 -17.61 -3.98
N GLU A 90 12.09 -18.77 -3.93
CA GLU A 90 12.72 -20.07 -4.22
C GLU A 90 13.33 -20.12 -5.63
N ALA A 91 12.62 -19.60 -6.64
CA ALA A 91 13.11 -19.56 -8.01
C ALA A 91 14.34 -18.64 -8.15
N TYR A 92 14.30 -17.48 -7.49
CA TYR A 92 15.45 -16.57 -7.45
C TYR A 92 16.67 -17.21 -6.80
N ALA A 93 16.51 -17.83 -5.62
CA ALA A 93 17.59 -18.51 -4.91
C ALA A 93 18.26 -19.61 -5.76
N LYS A 94 17.49 -20.35 -6.56
CA LYS A 94 18.02 -21.35 -7.51
C LYS A 94 18.71 -20.74 -8.73
N SER A 95 18.38 -19.50 -9.09
CA SER A 95 18.97 -18.84 -10.26
C SER A 95 20.35 -18.23 -9.97
N ILE A 96 20.65 -18.00 -8.69
CA ILE A 96 21.91 -17.42 -8.22
C ILE A 96 22.86 -18.43 -7.56
N GLY A 97 22.39 -19.68 -7.36
CA GLY A 97 23.18 -20.80 -6.83
C GLY A 97 23.57 -21.76 -7.94
#